data_AF-D6ZVF1-F1
#
_entry.id   AF-D6ZVF1-F1
#
_cell.length_a   1.000
_cell.length_b   1.000
_cell.length_c   1.000
_cell.angle_alpha   90.00
_cell.angle_beta   90.00
_cell.angle_gamma   90.00
#
_symmetry.space_group_name_H-M   'P 1'
#
loop_
_entity.id
_entity.type
_entity.pdbx_description
1 polymer ?
#
loop_
_entity_poly.entity_id
_entity_poly.type
_entity_poly.pdbx_seq_one_letter_code
_entity_poly.pdbx_strand_id
1 'polypeptide(L)'
;MTDESMGLCVLCEITIPRIAIKKNPQLTQQTVNRLKEAFWKLYETKPIEKISVRQITELAGYNHATFYLYFSSVRDVRDQIEDDLIAQRDLILKQCMHDGTLEIGQVISSLATMLMPYGHVLLGPNGDPAFIVRAEETAWPFLQPILFPSIAPHMQMPSQSEAAQQPAASPQAQ
;
A
#
# COMPACT_ATOMS: atom_id res chain seq x y z
N MET A 1 31.54 26.80 1.24
CA MET A 1 31.43 27.56 2.51
C MET A 1 30.20 27.01 3.20
N THR A 2 30.35 25.85 3.85
CA THR A 2 30.30 25.68 5.33
C THR A 2 28.90 25.97 5.83
N ASP A 3 28.11 24.94 6.12
CA ASP A 3 27.99 24.51 7.52
C ASP A 3 27.68 23.01 7.64
N GLU A 4 28.69 22.22 8.06
CA GLU A 4 28.52 20.86 8.56
C GLU A 4 28.33 20.94 10.08
N SER A 5 27.09 20.73 10.55
CA SER A 5 26.78 20.70 11.97
C SER A 5 27.43 19.48 12.64
N MET A 6 28.59 19.70 13.22
CA MET A 6 29.33 18.74 14.05
C MET A 6 28.60 18.47 15.37
N GLY A 7 28.21 17.22 15.60
CA GLY A 7 27.93 16.71 16.95
C GLY A 7 29.18 16.02 17.49
N LEU A 8 29.87 16.64 18.47
CA LEU A 8 30.98 16.01 19.18
C LEU A 8 30.47 15.00 20.21
N CYS A 9 30.92 13.74 20.10
CA CYS A 9 30.80 12.73 21.15
C CYS A 9 32.07 12.78 22.02
N VAL A 10 31.95 13.16 23.29
CA VAL A 10 33.06 13.61 24.15
C VAL A 10 33.80 12.48 24.89
N LEU A 11 33.71 11.23 24.43
CA LEU A 11 34.20 10.07 25.20
C LEU A 11 35.23 9.18 24.50
N CYS A 12 35.61 9.48 23.25
CA CYS A 12 36.60 8.70 22.53
C CYS A 12 37.13 9.52 21.35
N GLU A 13 38.41 9.93 21.38
CA GLU A 13 39.10 10.67 20.30
C GLU A 13 39.35 9.80 19.05
N ILE A 14 38.35 9.03 18.62
CA ILE A 14 38.35 8.35 17.33
C ILE A 14 37.21 8.94 16.53
N THR A 15 37.53 9.87 15.65
CA THR A 15 36.62 10.29 14.57
C THR A 15 36.43 9.09 13.64
N ILE A 16 35.46 8.23 13.93
CA ILE A 16 35.02 7.20 12.99
C ILE A 16 34.25 7.95 11.89
N PRO A 17 34.74 8.00 10.63
CA PRO A 17 33.94 8.55 9.55
C PRO A 17 32.66 7.71 9.47
N ARG A 18 31.51 8.36 9.64
CA ARG A 18 30.21 7.74 9.35
C ARG A 18 30.20 7.47 7.84
N ILE A 19 30.64 6.28 7.45
CA ILE A 19 30.63 5.84 6.06
C ILE A 19 29.18 5.93 5.59
N ALA A 20 28.88 6.95 4.79
CA ALA A 20 27.63 7.03 4.07
C ALA A 20 27.67 5.93 3.01
N ILE A 21 27.16 4.75 3.37
CA ILE A 21 27.01 3.65 2.43
C ILE A 21 26.04 4.13 1.35
N LYS A 22 26.56 4.46 0.17
CA LYS A 22 25.74 4.61 -1.05
C LYS A 22 25.12 3.26 -1.34
N LYS A 23 23.90 3.03 -0.87
CA LYS A 23 23.15 1.81 -1.17
C LYS A 23 22.94 1.74 -2.68
N ASN A 24 23.39 0.65 -3.30
CA ASN A 24 23.09 0.38 -4.71
C ASN A 24 21.55 0.26 -4.85
N PRO A 25 20.91 1.09 -5.68
CA PRO A 25 19.44 1.09 -5.82
C PRO A 25 18.88 -0.27 -6.24
N GLN A 26 19.61 -1.01 -7.09
CA GLN A 26 19.17 -2.32 -7.59
C GLN A 26 19.21 -3.39 -6.49
N LEU A 27 20.32 -3.44 -5.73
CA LEU A 27 20.44 -4.35 -4.58
C LEU A 27 19.43 -4.01 -3.48
N THR A 28 19.11 -2.72 -3.33
CA THR A 28 18.08 -2.23 -2.41
C THR A 28 16.71 -2.77 -2.80
N GLN A 29 16.32 -2.59 -4.07
CA GLN A 29 15.03 -3.06 -4.55
C GLN A 29 14.91 -4.59 -4.49
N GLN A 30 15.98 -5.30 -4.83
CA GLN A 30 16.00 -6.76 -4.71
C GLN A 30 15.75 -7.22 -3.27
N THR A 31 16.39 -6.57 -2.30
CA THR A 31 16.21 -6.89 -0.87
C THR A 31 14.77 -6.61 -0.42
N VAL A 32 14.21 -5.46 -0.81
CA VAL A 32 12.81 -5.08 -0.52
C VAL A 32 11.85 -6.12 -1.10
N ASN A 33 12.03 -6.51 -2.37
CA ASN A 33 11.16 -7.49 -3.03
C ASN A 33 11.22 -8.86 -2.35
N ARG A 34 12.40 -9.33 -1.96
CA ARG A 34 12.55 -10.61 -1.23
C ARG A 34 11.84 -10.61 0.12
N LEU A 35 11.90 -9.50 0.86
CA LEU A 35 11.20 -9.35 2.13
C LEU A 35 9.67 -9.30 1.92
N LYS A 36 9.19 -8.57 0.91
CA LYS A 36 7.76 -8.55 0.52
C LYS A 36 7.27 -9.94 0.10
N GLU A 37 8.02 -10.66 -0.72
CA GLU A 37 7.72 -12.05 -1.13
C GLU A 37 7.63 -13.00 0.08
N ALA A 38 8.59 -12.91 1.00
CA ALA A 38 8.58 -13.73 2.21
C ALA A 38 7.40 -13.40 3.14
N PHE A 39 7.09 -12.12 3.31
CA PHE A 39 5.90 -11.69 4.03
C PHE A 39 4.63 -12.26 3.38
N TRP A 40 4.49 -12.12 2.05
CA TRP A 40 3.28 -12.55 1.34
C TRP A 40 3.02 -14.05 1.50
N LYS A 41 4.05 -14.89 1.33
CA LYS A 41 3.96 -16.34 1.56
C LYS A 41 3.46 -16.71 2.95
N LEU A 42 3.83 -15.93 3.97
CA LEU A 42 3.32 -16.14 5.32
C LEU A 42 1.86 -15.69 5.43
N TYR A 43 1.51 -14.56 4.83
CA TYR A 43 0.18 -13.95 4.88
C TYR A 43 -0.90 -14.77 4.17
N GLU A 44 -0.53 -15.53 3.14
CA GLU A 44 -1.40 -16.52 2.49
C GLU A 44 -1.90 -17.60 3.46
N THR A 45 -1.15 -17.89 4.53
CA THR A 45 -1.40 -19.05 5.40
C THR A 45 -1.97 -18.71 6.78
N LYS A 46 -1.88 -17.45 7.21
CA LYS A 46 -2.26 -17.03 8.57
C LYS A 46 -2.53 -15.52 8.64
N PRO A 47 -3.37 -15.09 9.59
CA PRO A 47 -3.61 -13.67 9.82
C PRO A 47 -2.32 -12.96 10.19
N ILE A 48 -2.26 -11.69 9.81
CA ILE A 48 -1.04 -10.89 9.88
C ILE A 48 -0.50 -10.82 11.32
N GLU A 49 -1.36 -10.85 12.35
CA GLU A 49 -1.02 -10.81 13.79
C GLU A 49 -0.13 -11.99 14.23
N LYS A 50 -0.14 -13.09 13.45
CA LYS A 50 0.67 -14.29 13.70
C LYS A 50 1.97 -14.30 12.91
N ILE A 51 2.27 -13.22 12.18
CA ILE A 51 3.48 -13.04 11.40
C ILE A 51 4.45 -12.14 12.17
N SER A 52 5.68 -12.62 12.34
CA SER A 52 6.75 -11.89 13.01
C SER A 52 7.84 -11.48 12.03
N VAL A 53 8.56 -10.40 12.35
CA VAL A 53 9.77 -9.97 11.62
C VAL A 53 10.75 -11.14 11.48
N ARG A 54 10.91 -11.95 12.53
CA ARG A 54 11.79 -13.12 12.55
C ARG A 54 11.46 -14.10 11.42
N GLN A 55 10.20 -14.51 11.31
CA GLN A 55 9.76 -15.44 10.28
C GLN A 55 9.99 -14.88 8.87
N ILE A 56 9.71 -13.59 8.66
CA ILE A 56 9.94 -12.93 7.37
C ILE A 56 11.44 -12.96 7.02
N THR A 57 12.29 -12.56 7.97
CA THR A 57 13.74 -12.46 7.73
C THR A 57 14.40 -13.82 7.56
N GLU A 58 13.98 -14.83 8.33
CA GLU A 58 14.46 -16.21 8.18
C GLU A 58 14.06 -16.78 6.80
N LEU A 59 12.81 -16.56 6.37
CA LEU A 59 12.32 -17.02 5.07
C LEU A 59 12.99 -16.27 3.89
N ALA A 60 13.29 -14.98 4.05
CA ALA A 60 13.95 -14.17 3.04
C ALA A 60 15.48 -14.33 2.99
N GLY A 61 16.08 -14.95 4.01
CA GLY A 61 17.54 -15.11 4.11
C GLY A 61 18.29 -13.84 4.55
N TYR A 62 17.65 -12.96 5.31
CA TYR A 62 18.24 -11.71 5.81
C TYR A 62 18.26 -11.65 7.34
N ASN A 63 19.04 -10.73 7.90
CA ASN A 63 19.01 -10.46 9.33
C ASN A 63 17.89 -9.46 9.69
N HIS A 64 17.53 -9.41 10.98
CA HIS A 64 16.52 -8.47 11.49
C HIS A 64 16.87 -7.00 11.24
N ALA A 65 18.14 -6.63 11.34
CA ALA A 65 18.56 -5.24 11.11
C ALA A 65 18.26 -4.82 9.65
N THR A 66 18.43 -5.71 8.67
CA THR A 66 18.12 -5.48 7.26
C THR A 66 16.64 -5.21 7.05
N PHE A 67 15.74 -5.89 7.77
CA PHE A 67 14.31 -5.61 7.72
C PHE A 67 14.03 -4.16 8.11
N TYR A 68 14.56 -3.73 9.26
CA TYR A 68 14.33 -2.39 9.80
C TYR A 68 15.01 -1.26 8.99
N LEU A 69 15.84 -1.59 8.00
CA LEU A 69 16.32 -0.60 7.04
C LEU A 69 15.25 -0.17 6.02
N TYR A 70 14.19 -0.97 5.85
CA TYR A 70 13.18 -0.79 4.80
C TYR A 70 11.75 -0.75 5.34
N PHE A 71 11.49 -1.41 6.47
CA PHE A 71 10.17 -1.52 7.06
C PHE A 71 10.23 -1.27 8.56
N SER A 72 9.33 -0.42 9.05
CA SER A 72 9.15 -0.11 10.47
C SER A 72 8.44 -1.24 11.23
N SER A 73 7.59 -2.01 10.53
CA SER A 73 6.80 -3.09 11.13
C SER A 73 6.33 -4.10 10.09
N VAL A 74 5.71 -5.19 10.54
CA VAL A 74 5.05 -6.17 9.65
C VAL A 74 3.87 -5.54 8.89
N ARG A 75 3.16 -4.58 9.50
CA ARG A 75 2.04 -3.87 8.87
C ARG A 75 2.53 -2.98 7.74
N ASP A 76 3.65 -2.29 7.96
CA ASP A 76 4.30 -1.46 6.95
C ASP A 76 4.66 -2.26 5.69
N VAL A 77 5.07 -3.52 5.83
CA VAL A 77 5.28 -4.41 4.66
C VAL A 77 3.98 -4.62 3.87
N ARG A 78 2.88 -4.91 4.56
CA ARG A 78 1.55 -5.08 3.94
C ARG A 78 1.13 -3.77 3.26
N ASP A 79 1.17 -2.66 3.98
CA ASP A 79 0.69 -1.36 3.51
C ASP A 79 1.48 -0.94 2.26
N GLN A 80 2.80 -1.15 2.24
CA GLN A 80 3.61 -0.89 1.04
C GLN A 80 3.32 -1.83 -0.14
N ILE A 81 2.86 -3.08 0.10
CA ILE A 81 2.42 -3.97 -1.00
C ILE A 81 1.07 -3.48 -1.54
N GLU A 82 0.14 -3.10 -0.65
CA GLU A 82 -1.15 -2.54 -1.02
C GLU A 82 -1.01 -1.24 -1.83
N ASP A 83 -0.09 -0.37 -1.42
CA ASP A 83 0.24 0.87 -2.13
C ASP A 83 0.82 0.58 -3.52
N ASP A 84 1.73 -0.39 -3.64
CA ASP A 84 2.28 -0.82 -4.94
C ASP A 84 1.17 -1.32 -5.88
N LEU A 85 0.22 -2.12 -5.36
CA LEU A 85 -0.90 -2.65 -6.13
C LEU A 85 -1.86 -1.56 -6.59
N ILE A 86 -2.17 -0.59 -5.71
CA ILE A 86 -2.99 0.58 -6.05
C ILE A 86 -2.30 1.41 -7.14
N ALA A 87 -1.00 1.67 -6.99
CA ALA A 87 -0.23 2.43 -7.98
C ALA A 87 -0.18 1.71 -9.33
N GLN A 88 0.01 0.39 -9.34
CA GLN A 88 0.01 -0.42 -10.55
C GLN A 88 -1.37 -0.45 -11.22
N ARG A 89 -2.45 -0.57 -10.45
CA ARG A 89 -3.82 -0.42 -10.96
C ARG A 89 -4.05 0.93 -11.62
N ASP A 90 -3.64 2.02 -10.98
CA ASP A 90 -3.82 3.37 -11.54
C ASP A 90 -3.04 3.55 -12.83
N LEU A 91 -1.85 2.96 -12.93
CA LEU A 91 -1.09 2.94 -14.17
C LEU A 91 -1.84 2.20 -15.28
N ILE A 92 -2.40 1.02 -14.98
CA ILE A 92 -3.23 0.25 -15.93
C ILE A 92 -4.43 1.06 -16.39
N LEU A 93 -5.19 1.67 -15.46
CA LEU A 93 -6.36 2.47 -15.78
C LEU A 93 -6.01 3.68 -16.66
N LYS A 94 -4.90 4.37 -16.36
CA LYS A 94 -4.39 5.47 -17.19
C LYS A 94 -3.99 5.01 -18.59
N GLN A 95 -3.31 3.87 -18.69
CA GLN A 95 -2.84 3.32 -19.96
C GLN A 95 -3.97 2.85 -20.86
N CYS A 96 -5.08 2.39 -20.29
CA CYS A 96 -6.24 1.92 -21.04
C CYS A 96 -7.28 3.02 -21.34
N MET A 97 -6.99 4.27 -20.96
CA MET A 97 -7.87 5.40 -21.19
C MET A 97 -7.47 6.12 -22.48
N HIS A 98 -8.36 6.12 -23.48
CA HIS A 98 -8.15 6.76 -24.77
C HIS A 98 -9.37 7.60 -25.16
N ASP A 99 -9.16 8.88 -25.46
CA ASP A 99 -10.20 9.82 -25.92
C ASP A 99 -11.47 9.82 -25.05
N GLY A 100 -11.29 9.75 -23.72
CA GLY A 100 -12.40 9.71 -22.75
C GLY A 100 -13.15 8.39 -22.66
N THR A 101 -12.67 7.35 -23.35
CA THR A 101 -13.20 5.99 -23.31
C THR A 101 -12.20 5.04 -22.65
N LEU A 102 -12.69 4.05 -21.91
CA LEU A 102 -11.86 3.02 -21.28
C LEU A 102 -11.92 1.72 -22.09
N GLU A 103 -10.76 1.15 -22.40
CA GLU A 103 -10.67 -0.17 -23.01
C GLU A 103 -10.94 -1.28 -21.99
N ILE A 104 -12.22 -1.52 -21.69
CA ILE A 104 -12.67 -2.42 -20.62
C ILE A 104 -12.03 -3.82 -20.72
N GLY A 105 -11.90 -4.39 -21.92
CA GLY A 105 -11.27 -5.70 -22.10
C GLY A 105 -9.81 -5.75 -21.64
N GLN A 106 -9.03 -4.72 -21.98
CA GLN A 106 -7.62 -4.60 -21.60
C GLN A 106 -7.48 -4.35 -20.09
N VAL A 107 -8.35 -3.51 -19.53
CA VAL A 107 -8.42 -3.26 -18.09
C VAL A 107 -8.72 -4.55 -17.34
N ILE A 108 -9.76 -5.28 -17.71
CA ILE A 108 -10.12 -6.55 -17.03
C ILE A 108 -8.95 -7.53 -17.09
N SER A 109 -8.35 -7.75 -18.26
CA SER A 109 -7.24 -8.69 -18.41
C SER A 109 -6.01 -8.28 -17.57
N SER A 110 -5.66 -6.99 -17.59
CA SER A 110 -4.48 -6.46 -16.90
C SER A 110 -4.67 -6.43 -15.39
N LEU A 111 -5.85 -6.00 -14.90
CA LEU A 111 -6.19 -6.02 -13.48
C LEU A 111 -6.29 -7.45 -12.94
N ALA A 112 -6.91 -8.36 -13.69
CA ALA A 112 -6.98 -9.77 -13.29
C ALA A 112 -5.58 -10.38 -13.16
N THR A 113 -4.69 -10.13 -14.13
CA THR A 113 -3.31 -10.65 -14.09
C THR A 113 -2.53 -10.12 -12.88
N MET A 114 -2.63 -8.81 -12.62
CA MET A 114 -1.97 -8.17 -11.47
C MET A 114 -2.54 -8.67 -10.13
N LEU A 115 -3.86 -8.79 -10.00
CA LEU A 115 -4.51 -9.08 -8.72
C LEU A 115 -4.52 -10.58 -8.40
N MET A 116 -4.47 -11.47 -9.40
CA MET A 116 -4.60 -12.92 -9.19
C MET A 116 -3.68 -13.51 -8.11
N PRO A 117 -2.39 -13.13 -7.98
CA PRO A 117 -1.53 -13.62 -6.90
C PRO A 117 -1.95 -13.14 -5.49
N TYR A 118 -2.70 -12.04 -5.40
CA TYR A 118 -2.99 -11.36 -4.14
C TYR A 118 -4.45 -11.48 -3.71
N GLY A 119 -5.37 -11.65 -4.67
CA GLY A 119 -6.81 -11.47 -4.48
C GLY A 119 -7.42 -12.40 -3.43
N HIS A 120 -6.94 -13.65 -3.32
CA HIS A 120 -7.44 -14.61 -2.33
C HIS A 120 -7.15 -14.20 -0.89
N VAL A 121 -6.05 -13.46 -0.64
CA VAL A 121 -5.72 -12.93 0.68
C VAL A 121 -6.43 -11.62 0.92
N LEU A 122 -6.29 -10.67 -0.02
CA LEU A 122 -6.81 -9.29 0.13
C LEU A 122 -8.34 -9.24 0.23
N LEU A 123 -9.03 -10.10 -0.52
CA LEU A 123 -10.49 -10.20 -0.52
C LEU A 123 -11.00 -11.32 0.40
N GLY A 124 -10.09 -11.98 1.12
CA GLY A 124 -10.37 -13.09 2.02
C GLY A 124 -10.49 -12.65 3.48
N PRO A 125 -10.66 -13.61 4.41
CA PRO A 125 -10.84 -13.32 5.83
C PRO A 125 -9.60 -12.74 6.51
N ASN A 126 -8.42 -12.87 5.89
CA ASN A 126 -7.18 -12.29 6.40
C ASN A 126 -6.93 -10.87 5.89
N GLY A 127 -7.67 -10.43 4.86
CA GLY A 127 -7.52 -9.10 4.26
C GLY A 127 -7.92 -7.98 5.21
N ASP A 128 -7.42 -6.77 4.93
CA ASP A 128 -7.79 -5.58 5.67
C ASP A 128 -8.97 -4.87 4.98
N PRO A 129 -10.14 -4.72 5.63
CA PRO A 129 -11.24 -3.95 5.05
C PRO A 129 -10.86 -2.52 4.66
N ALA A 130 -9.90 -1.90 5.37
CA ALA A 130 -9.42 -0.56 5.04
C ALA A 130 -8.74 -0.49 3.66
N PHE A 131 -8.11 -1.58 3.22
CA PHE A 131 -7.55 -1.68 1.86
C PHE A 131 -8.64 -1.57 0.81
N ILE A 132 -9.78 -2.25 1.00
CA ILE A 132 -10.90 -2.23 0.05
C ILE A 132 -11.46 -0.82 -0.10
N VAL A 133 -11.70 -0.15 1.02
CA VAL A 133 -12.19 1.24 1.02
C VAL A 133 -11.21 2.15 0.27
N ARG A 134 -9.92 2.09 0.62
CA ARG A 134 -8.88 2.87 -0.07
C ARG A 134 -8.81 2.56 -1.57
N ALA A 135 -8.89 1.27 -1.94
CA ALA A 135 -8.83 0.83 -3.32
C ALA A 135 -10.04 1.34 -4.12
N GLU A 136 -11.23 1.33 -3.53
CA GLU A 136 -12.45 1.89 -4.13
C GLU A 136 -12.32 3.41 -4.33
N GLU A 137 -11.99 4.15 -3.26
CA GLU A 137 -11.87 5.61 -3.28
C GLU A 137 -10.88 6.10 -4.35
N THR A 138 -9.75 5.42 -4.47
CA THR A 138 -8.70 5.77 -5.44
C THR A 138 -9.06 5.35 -6.88
N ALA A 139 -9.90 4.34 -7.07
CA ALA A 139 -10.41 3.95 -8.39
C ALA A 139 -11.58 4.84 -8.87
N TRP A 140 -12.34 5.43 -7.94
CA TRP A 140 -13.55 6.19 -8.25
C TRP A 140 -13.37 7.29 -9.31
N PRO A 141 -12.31 8.12 -9.31
CA PRO A 141 -12.11 9.14 -10.35
C PRO A 141 -12.02 8.59 -11.78
N PHE A 142 -11.58 7.33 -11.94
CA PHE A 142 -11.52 6.66 -13.23
C PHE A 142 -12.88 6.07 -13.63
N LEU A 143 -13.63 5.54 -12.66
CA LEU A 143 -14.91 4.86 -12.90
C LEU A 143 -16.08 5.81 -13.03
N GLN A 144 -16.10 6.91 -12.28
CA GLN A 144 -17.22 7.86 -12.23
C GLN A 144 -17.60 8.39 -13.63
N PRO A 145 -16.67 8.87 -14.48
CA PRO A 145 -17.04 9.39 -15.80
C PRO A 145 -17.63 8.33 -16.72
N ILE A 146 -17.25 7.05 -16.53
CA ILE A 146 -17.64 5.92 -17.36
C ILE A 146 -19.01 5.39 -16.94
N LEU A 147 -19.20 5.19 -15.64
CA LEU A 147 -20.44 4.67 -15.06
C LEU A 147 -21.54 5.74 -15.06
N PHE A 148 -21.15 7.01 -14.95
CA PHE A 148 -22.04 8.14 -14.80
C PHE A 148 -21.65 9.34 -15.67
N PRO A 149 -21.71 9.22 -17.01
CA PRO A 149 -21.30 10.27 -17.95
C PRO A 149 -22.16 11.54 -17.89
N SER A 150 -23.24 11.59 -17.10
CA SER A 150 -24.20 12.71 -17.03
C SER A 150 -24.54 13.22 -15.62
N ILE A 151 -23.73 12.90 -14.60
CA ILE A 151 -23.99 13.45 -13.26
C ILE A 151 -23.54 14.91 -13.18
N ALA A 152 -24.52 15.81 -13.11
CA ALA A 152 -24.33 17.19 -12.71
C ALA A 152 -23.67 17.27 -11.32
N PRO A 153 -22.84 18.30 -11.03
CA PRO A 153 -21.99 18.37 -9.83
C PRO A 153 -22.70 18.30 -8.46
N HIS A 154 -24.03 18.28 -8.40
CA HIS A 154 -24.81 18.23 -7.16
C HIS A 154 -25.19 16.82 -6.69
N MET A 155 -24.82 15.76 -7.43
CA MET A 155 -25.09 14.37 -7.04
C MET A 155 -23.77 13.63 -6.74
N GLN A 156 -22.88 14.29 -6.01
CA GLN A 156 -21.76 13.62 -5.36
C GLN A 156 -22.30 12.67 -4.29
N MET A 157 -21.82 11.42 -4.32
CA MET A 157 -22.06 10.47 -3.23
C MET A 157 -21.57 11.13 -1.93
N PRO A 158 -22.35 11.11 -0.84
CA PRO A 158 -21.88 11.65 0.42
C PRO A 158 -20.62 10.88 0.82
N SER A 159 -19.59 11.63 1.20
CA SER A 159 -18.43 11.03 1.85
C SER A 159 -18.93 10.24 3.07
N GLN A 160 -18.31 9.11 3.41
CA GLN A 160 -18.75 8.34 4.60
C GLN A 160 -18.71 9.16 5.90
N SER A 161 -18.06 10.34 5.89
CA SER A 161 -18.13 11.33 6.97
C SER A 161 -19.49 12.01 7.14
N GLU A 162 -20.29 12.14 6.08
CA GLU A 162 -21.61 12.81 6.09
C GLU A 162 -22.78 11.87 6.44
N ALA A 163 -22.62 10.56 6.18
CA ALA A 163 -23.65 9.55 6.51
C ALA A 163 -23.84 9.37 8.04
N ALA A 164 -22.86 9.79 8.85
CA ALA A 164 -22.89 9.67 10.31
C ALA A 164 -23.66 10.80 11.03
N GLN A 165 -24.21 11.79 10.31
CA GLN A 165 -24.80 12.99 10.89
C GLN A 165 -26.32 13.12 10.72
N GLN A 166 -27.02 12.08 10.28
CA GLN A 166 -28.49 12.07 10.38
C GLN A 166 -28.90 11.87 11.85
N PRO A 167 -29.64 12.80 12.47
CA PRO A 167 -30.11 12.62 13.83
C PRO A 167 -31.18 11.53 13.85
N ALA A 168 -31.03 10.59 14.79
CA ALA A 168 -32.04 9.57 15.09
C ALA A 168 -33.40 10.25 15.31
N ALA A 169 -34.35 9.96 14.42
CA ALA A 169 -35.72 10.39 14.57
C ALA A 169 -36.25 9.87 15.93
N SER A 170 -36.70 10.78 16.78
CA SER A 170 -37.33 10.46 18.05
C SER A 170 -38.60 9.63 17.84
N PRO A 171 -38.87 8.61 18.68
CA PRO A 171 -40.10 7.84 18.58
C PRO A 171 -41.26 8.72 19.04
N GLN A 172 -42.13 9.11 18.10
CA GLN A 172 -43.42 9.71 18.45
C GLN A 172 -44.30 8.62 19.07
N ALA A 173 -44.71 8.90 20.30
CA ALA A 173 -45.69 8.15 21.06
C ALA A 173 -47.05 8.13 20.35
N GLN A 174 -47.69 6.96 20.36
CA GLN A 174 -49.13 6.75 20.44
C GLN A 174 -49.39 5.39 21.06
#